data_AF-A0A1F7V8G7-F1
#
_entry.id   AF-A0A1F7V8G7-F1
#
_cell.length_a   1.000
_cell.length_b   1.000
_cell.length_c   1.000
_cell.angle_alpha   90.00
_cell.angle_beta   90.00
_cell.angle_gamma   90.00
#
_symmetry.space_group_name_H-M   'P 1'
#
loop_
_entity.id
_entity.type
_entity.pdbx_description
1 polymer ?
#
loop_
_entity_poly.entity_id
_entity_poly.type
_entity_poly.pdbx_seq_one_letter_code
_entity_poly.pdbx_strand_id
1 'polypeptide(L)'
;MQLKSAWIGYNFPFDTVEAHPQIVKWRKNGLEKRVKMPEHHMTLGYFDSVDSNKLTDALKKLGIPLSQTSVVFDGFGVIDGYTYLTPNLTEENPSNAVRKTILDDQLLLPENDKDFHLSIGGADPFTSSKPKEADLVPTLTVNGRLVLVGKEGEKFVKLFWDDAKQTFIDPNAKQTHAPIPVEAVVIFPKIQADTCVALYILARFGKEAFPGIDVAPVLFWSSLPEGKNPDQLLAEGVLTIDLGGGLFDHHIANTESGKREDCASTLIAKYLGIDQNNALKKCLAWAKRDDLEGKGTISDDPLDRAFGLSGLMMNLNRAFPDDPKRTLDYILPLIHFHVLEETKRSEELPLEWQILLDTGKANQFDLKQGNADLKCAYLETDNIALAGFLRAAKRMDLVVQRRASSGHTNIITRQLRSIDLRPVVEALRKEEAKRKDTGIKFDRVLFQSPGRIEGLDEWYYDDAANTIQNGGVNPGTTPATRMSGEEVLEIVKRMIPFGIIGALKRKKNIELGK
;
A
#
# COMPACT_ATOMS: atom_id res chain seq x y z
N MET A 1 18.68 -22.87 -27.95
CA MET A 1 18.01 -23.30 -26.71
C MET A 1 16.51 -23.31 -26.99
N GLN A 2 15.78 -24.39 -26.69
CA GLN A 2 14.32 -24.43 -26.90
C GLN A 2 13.62 -24.03 -25.60
N LEU A 3 12.99 -22.86 -25.58
CA LEU A 3 12.09 -22.45 -24.50
C LEU A 3 10.70 -23.05 -24.70
N LYS A 4 10.16 -23.71 -23.68
CA LYS A 4 8.75 -24.12 -23.67
C LYS A 4 7.93 -23.07 -22.91
N SER A 5 7.08 -22.36 -23.65
CA SER A 5 6.07 -21.39 -23.17
C SER A 5 6.61 -20.02 -22.74
N ALA A 6 6.28 -18.98 -23.52
CA ALA A 6 6.58 -17.57 -23.22
C ALA A 6 5.34 -16.69 -23.43
N TRP A 7 5.31 -15.50 -22.81
CA TRP A 7 4.20 -14.54 -22.91
C TRP A 7 4.74 -13.14 -23.28
N ILE A 8 4.07 -12.45 -24.21
CA ILE A 8 4.41 -11.08 -24.68
C ILE A 8 3.43 -10.04 -24.15
N GLY A 9 3.88 -8.90 -23.63
CA GLY A 9 2.98 -7.84 -23.16
C GLY A 9 2.78 -6.66 -24.11
N TYR A 10 1.62 -6.00 -24.04
CA TYR A 10 1.36 -4.72 -24.72
C TYR A 10 1.00 -3.60 -23.75
N ASN A 11 1.23 -2.34 -24.14
CA ASN A 11 0.80 -1.16 -23.40
C ASN A 11 -0.21 -0.34 -24.24
N PHE A 12 -1.51 -0.50 -23.97
CA PHE A 12 -2.60 0.15 -24.72
C PHE A 12 -3.72 0.64 -23.78
N PRO A 13 -4.50 1.67 -24.18
CA PRO A 13 -5.74 2.03 -23.50
C PRO A 13 -6.77 0.88 -23.53
N PHE A 14 -7.43 0.65 -22.40
CA PHE A 14 -8.35 -0.47 -22.18
C PHE A 14 -9.40 -0.63 -23.28
N ASP A 15 -10.06 0.47 -23.66
CA ASP A 15 -11.14 0.46 -24.64
C ASP A 15 -10.66 0.07 -26.05
N THR A 16 -9.38 0.36 -26.37
CA THR A 16 -8.76 0.01 -27.65
C THR A 16 -8.48 -1.49 -27.74
N VAL A 17 -8.03 -2.09 -26.64
CA VAL A 17 -7.77 -3.53 -26.54
C VAL A 17 -9.08 -4.32 -26.55
N GLU A 18 -10.09 -3.84 -25.80
CA GLU A 18 -11.40 -4.48 -25.69
C GLU A 18 -12.20 -4.45 -26.99
N ALA A 19 -12.08 -3.39 -27.78
CA ALA A 19 -12.74 -3.28 -29.08
C ALA A 19 -11.99 -4.01 -30.21
N HIS A 20 -10.76 -4.51 -29.97
CA HIS A 20 -9.96 -5.10 -31.04
C HIS A 20 -10.56 -6.45 -31.50
N PRO A 21 -11.00 -6.59 -32.77
CA PRO A 21 -11.77 -7.75 -33.23
C PRO A 21 -11.08 -9.10 -33.00
N GLN A 22 -9.75 -9.10 -33.04
CA GLN A 22 -8.92 -10.28 -32.89
C GLN A 22 -8.77 -10.74 -31.44
N ILE A 23 -8.74 -9.81 -30.48
CA ILE A 23 -8.71 -10.12 -29.04
C ILE A 23 -10.06 -10.70 -28.61
N VAL A 24 -11.16 -10.14 -29.12
CA VAL A 24 -12.50 -10.70 -28.95
C VAL A 24 -12.57 -12.14 -29.51
N LYS A 25 -11.96 -12.39 -30.66
CA LYS A 25 -11.89 -13.73 -31.29
C LYS A 25 -11.03 -14.71 -30.47
N TRP A 26 -9.87 -14.30 -29.95
CA TRP A 26 -9.01 -15.14 -29.12
C TRP A 26 -9.64 -15.51 -27.78
N ARG A 27 -10.37 -14.58 -27.16
CA ARG A 27 -11.18 -14.85 -25.96
C ARG A 27 -12.25 -15.90 -26.19
N LYS A 28 -13.00 -15.78 -27.30
CA LYS A 28 -14.02 -16.77 -27.66
C LYS A 28 -13.44 -18.17 -27.88
N ASN A 29 -12.17 -18.26 -28.28
CA ASN A 29 -11.49 -19.52 -28.55
C ASN A 29 -10.65 -20.04 -27.37
N GLY A 30 -10.68 -19.38 -26.20
CA GLY A 30 -9.93 -19.80 -25.00
C GLY A 30 -8.41 -19.63 -25.08
N LEU A 31 -7.92 -18.90 -26.08
CA LEU A 31 -6.49 -18.68 -26.35
C LEU A 31 -5.91 -17.48 -25.57
N GLU A 32 -6.77 -16.62 -25.01
CA GLU A 32 -6.39 -15.52 -24.13
C GLU A 32 -6.89 -15.80 -22.70
N LYS A 33 -6.00 -15.65 -21.70
CA LYS A 33 -6.33 -15.73 -20.27
C LYS A 33 -5.91 -14.45 -19.56
N ARG A 34 -6.84 -13.83 -18.83
CA ARG A 34 -6.60 -12.60 -18.08
C ARG A 34 -5.59 -12.77 -16.96
N VAL A 35 -4.65 -11.83 -16.87
CA VAL A 35 -3.96 -11.47 -15.62
C VAL A 35 -4.31 -10.02 -15.32
N LYS A 36 -5.13 -9.80 -14.29
CA LYS A 36 -5.59 -8.47 -13.92
C LYS A 36 -4.57 -7.84 -12.98
N MET A 37 -3.78 -6.86 -13.45
CA MET A 37 -3.08 -5.93 -12.57
C MET A 37 -3.79 -4.57 -12.56
N PRO A 38 -3.82 -3.84 -11.42
CA PRO A 38 -4.73 -2.71 -11.25
C PRO A 38 -4.35 -1.45 -12.01
N GLU A 39 -3.14 -1.35 -12.58
CA GLU A 39 -2.67 -0.07 -13.12
C GLU A 39 -2.35 -0.07 -14.62
N HIS A 40 -1.93 -1.18 -15.24
CA HIS A 40 -1.82 -1.31 -16.70
C HIS A 40 -2.31 -2.69 -17.16
N HIS A 41 -3.14 -2.74 -18.20
CA HIS A 41 -3.64 -4.00 -18.75
C HIS A 41 -2.80 -4.45 -19.95
N MET A 42 -1.92 -5.40 -19.67
CA MET A 42 -1.11 -6.11 -20.64
C MET A 42 -1.91 -7.26 -21.26
N THR A 43 -2.04 -7.32 -22.60
CA THR A 43 -2.54 -8.53 -23.28
C THR A 43 -1.38 -9.43 -23.66
N LEU A 44 -1.54 -10.75 -23.60
CA LEU A 44 -0.48 -11.70 -23.92
C LEU A 44 -0.86 -12.70 -25.02
N GLY A 45 0.04 -12.94 -25.97
CA GLY A 45 -0.07 -13.97 -27.02
C GLY A 45 0.94 -15.11 -26.83
N TYR A 46 0.55 -16.33 -27.24
CA TYR A 46 1.28 -17.58 -27.06
C TYR A 46 1.72 -18.17 -28.41
N PHE A 47 2.96 -18.69 -28.51
CA PHE A 47 3.49 -19.38 -29.69
C PHE A 47 4.35 -20.58 -29.30
N ASP A 48 4.44 -21.56 -30.21
CA ASP A 48 5.07 -22.86 -29.95
C ASP A 48 6.58 -22.97 -30.30
N SER A 49 7.14 -22.26 -31.31
CA SER A 49 8.61 -22.23 -31.59
C SER A 49 9.08 -21.18 -32.64
N VAL A 50 10.40 -20.86 -32.70
CA VAL A 50 11.07 -19.93 -33.67
C VAL A 50 12.49 -20.42 -34.09
N ASP A 51 12.94 -20.19 -35.34
CA ASP A 51 14.27 -20.58 -35.91
C ASP A 51 15.25 -19.39 -36.04
N SER A 52 16.39 -19.46 -35.32
CA SER A 52 17.36 -18.36 -35.16
C SER A 52 18.30 -18.13 -36.36
N ASN A 53 18.55 -19.14 -37.20
CA ASN A 53 19.52 -19.01 -38.29
C ASN A 53 18.91 -18.25 -39.48
N LYS A 54 17.65 -18.54 -39.78
CA LYS A 54 16.88 -17.83 -40.80
C LYS A 54 16.72 -16.35 -40.46
N LEU A 55 16.57 -16.03 -39.17
CA LEU A 55 16.45 -14.65 -38.69
C LEU A 55 17.75 -13.86 -38.96
N THR A 56 18.90 -14.49 -38.76
CA THR A 56 20.22 -13.88 -38.98
C THR A 56 20.48 -13.58 -40.46
N ASP A 57 20.12 -14.50 -41.35
CA ASP A 57 20.32 -14.31 -42.79
C ASP A 57 19.38 -13.24 -43.36
N ALA A 58 18.15 -13.15 -42.86
CA ALA A 58 17.21 -12.08 -43.24
C ALA A 58 17.72 -10.69 -42.83
N LEU A 59 18.36 -10.56 -41.66
CA LEU A 59 18.94 -9.29 -41.18
C LEU A 59 20.16 -8.85 -42.02
N LYS A 60 20.98 -9.79 -42.51
CA LYS A 60 22.08 -9.49 -43.44
C LYS A 60 21.59 -9.00 -44.80
N LYS A 61 20.52 -9.60 -45.34
CA LYS A 61 19.89 -9.18 -46.60
C LYS A 61 19.35 -7.75 -46.56
N LEU A 62 18.99 -7.26 -45.36
CA LEU A 62 18.54 -5.88 -45.12
C LEU A 62 19.69 -4.86 -45.03
N GLY A 63 20.95 -5.27 -45.24
CA GLY A 63 22.09 -4.36 -45.27
C GLY A 63 22.53 -3.85 -43.89
N ILE A 64 22.11 -4.50 -42.81
CA ILE A 64 22.48 -4.12 -41.44
C ILE A 64 23.86 -4.73 -41.10
N PRO A 65 24.92 -3.91 -40.93
CA PRO A 65 26.27 -4.43 -40.74
C PRO A 65 26.49 -4.91 -39.30
N LEU A 66 26.83 -6.18 -39.15
CA LEU A 66 27.20 -6.80 -37.86
C LEU A 66 28.73 -6.74 -37.70
N SER A 67 29.30 -5.60 -37.31
CA SER A 67 30.74 -5.51 -37.02
C SER A 67 31.03 -5.69 -35.53
N GLN A 68 32.05 -6.51 -35.24
CA GLN A 68 32.57 -6.78 -33.91
C GLN A 68 33.18 -5.53 -33.25
N THR A 69 33.09 -5.49 -31.92
CA THR A 69 33.62 -4.48 -30.98
C THR A 69 32.91 -3.12 -30.95
N SER A 70 32.01 -3.00 -29.96
CA SER A 70 31.49 -1.77 -29.35
C SER A 70 30.56 -0.91 -30.22
N VAL A 71 29.26 -1.18 -30.10
CA VAL A 71 28.19 -0.22 -30.42
C VAL A 71 27.44 0.05 -29.12
N VAL A 72 27.25 1.34 -28.81
CA VAL A 72 26.31 1.78 -27.78
C VAL A 72 24.92 1.59 -28.36
N PHE A 73 24.16 0.67 -27.77
CA PHE A 73 22.82 0.31 -28.19
C PHE A 73 21.80 0.88 -27.21
N ASP A 74 20.84 1.66 -27.70
CA ASP A 74 19.56 1.80 -27.01
C ASP A 74 18.83 0.47 -27.14
N GLY A 75 18.76 -0.25 -26.01
CA GLY A 75 17.92 -1.42 -25.83
C GLY A 75 18.25 -2.63 -26.70
N PHE A 76 19.32 -3.35 -26.38
CA PHE A 76 19.48 -4.75 -26.78
C PHE A 76 20.03 -5.60 -25.64
N GLY A 77 19.33 -6.70 -25.35
CA GLY A 77 19.81 -7.83 -24.55
C GLY A 77 19.24 -9.11 -25.14
N VAL A 78 20.07 -10.13 -25.31
CA VAL A 78 19.67 -11.47 -25.78
C VAL A 78 19.40 -12.35 -24.56
N ILE A 79 18.19 -12.90 -24.45
CA ILE A 79 17.91 -14.08 -23.65
C ILE A 79 17.07 -15.04 -24.52
N ASP A 80 17.61 -16.23 -24.77
CA ASP A 80 16.97 -17.36 -25.47
C ASP A 80 16.40 -17.10 -26.88
N GLY A 81 17.20 -16.49 -27.76
CA GLY A 81 16.97 -16.60 -29.21
C GLY A 81 15.94 -15.64 -29.80
N TYR A 82 15.60 -14.55 -29.11
CA TYR A 82 14.74 -13.49 -29.65
C TYR A 82 15.51 -12.19 -29.88
N THR A 83 15.27 -11.55 -31.03
CA THR A 83 15.80 -10.24 -31.43
C THR A 83 14.64 -9.25 -31.50
N TYR A 84 14.79 -8.08 -30.89
CA TYR A 84 13.85 -6.96 -31.05
C TYR A 84 14.42 -5.94 -32.03
N LEU A 85 13.58 -5.24 -32.78
CA LEU A 85 14.00 -4.14 -33.66
C LEU A 85 13.24 -2.88 -33.24
N THR A 86 13.98 -1.82 -32.92
CA THR A 86 13.48 -0.46 -33.12
C THR A 86 14.49 0.25 -34.00
N PRO A 87 14.20 0.42 -35.31
CA PRO A 87 15.09 1.19 -36.16
C PRO A 87 14.97 2.67 -35.80
N ASN A 88 16.11 3.30 -35.54
CA ASN A 88 16.22 4.75 -35.67
C ASN A 88 16.57 5.03 -37.13
N LEU A 89 15.56 5.25 -37.97
CA LEU A 89 15.75 5.55 -39.39
C LEU A 89 14.89 6.76 -39.75
N THR A 90 15.55 7.77 -40.32
CA THR A 90 15.00 9.04 -40.79
C THR A 90 14.28 8.94 -42.14
N GLU A 91 13.86 7.75 -42.56
CA GLU A 91 13.16 7.56 -43.84
C GLU A 91 11.69 7.16 -43.67
N GLU A 92 10.87 7.68 -44.58
CA GLU A 92 9.45 7.38 -44.65
C GLU A 92 9.22 5.90 -44.99
N ASN A 93 8.67 5.18 -44.01
CA ASN A 93 8.11 3.83 -44.09
C ASN A 93 9.05 2.60 -43.88
N PRO A 94 9.77 2.50 -42.75
CA PRO A 94 10.62 1.34 -42.41
C PRO A 94 9.83 0.03 -42.16
N SER A 95 8.56 0.16 -41.77
CA SER A 95 7.69 -0.97 -41.41
C SER A 95 7.36 -1.86 -42.62
N ASN A 96 7.26 -1.29 -43.83
CA ASN A 96 6.94 -2.04 -45.05
C ASN A 96 8.14 -2.84 -45.58
N ALA A 97 9.37 -2.33 -45.42
CA ALA A 97 10.58 -3.06 -45.82
C ALA A 97 10.82 -4.28 -44.92
N VAL A 98 10.69 -4.11 -43.60
CA VAL A 98 10.81 -5.20 -42.62
C VAL A 98 9.69 -6.24 -42.79
N ARG A 99 8.45 -5.78 -42.99
CA ARG A 99 7.29 -6.66 -43.27
C ARG A 99 7.50 -7.49 -44.53
N LYS A 100 8.01 -6.89 -45.60
CA LYS A 100 8.26 -7.58 -46.88
C LYS A 100 9.33 -8.66 -46.72
N THR A 101 10.44 -8.39 -46.04
CA THR A 101 11.51 -9.37 -45.82
C THR A 101 11.08 -10.53 -44.92
N ILE A 102 10.26 -10.30 -43.90
CA ILE A 102 9.74 -11.36 -43.01
C ILE A 102 8.76 -12.30 -43.76
N LEU A 103 7.94 -11.73 -44.65
CA LEU A 103 6.97 -12.48 -45.45
C LEU A 103 7.62 -13.23 -46.62
N ASP A 104 8.60 -12.61 -47.30
CA ASP A 104 9.26 -13.19 -48.48
C ASP A 104 10.20 -14.37 -48.12
N ASP A 105 10.78 -14.39 -46.91
CA ASP A 105 11.71 -15.44 -46.45
C ASP A 105 11.02 -16.58 -45.64
N GLN A 106 9.68 -16.63 -45.58
CA GLN A 106 8.90 -17.66 -44.86
C GLN A 106 9.37 -17.92 -43.41
N LEU A 107 9.73 -16.86 -42.69
CA LEU A 107 10.25 -16.94 -41.32
C LEU A 107 9.20 -17.36 -40.28
N LEU A 108 7.93 -17.35 -40.66
CA LEU A 108 6.78 -17.70 -39.84
C LEU A 108 5.78 -18.46 -40.72
N LEU A 109 5.37 -19.65 -40.29
CA LEU A 109 4.24 -20.37 -40.89
C LEU A 109 3.01 -20.19 -40.01
N PRO A 110 2.12 -19.23 -40.29
CA PRO A 110 0.72 -19.37 -39.92
C PRO A 110 0.01 -20.09 -41.06
N GLU A 111 -0.56 -21.26 -40.81
CA GLU A 111 -1.41 -21.94 -41.82
C GLU A 111 -2.71 -21.17 -42.15
N ASN A 112 -2.96 -20.02 -41.53
CA ASN A 112 -4.04 -19.13 -41.92
C ASN A 112 -3.65 -17.68 -41.74
N ASP A 113 -3.16 -17.09 -42.82
CA ASP A 113 -3.16 -15.65 -43.04
C ASP A 113 -4.58 -15.09 -42.91
N LYS A 114 -4.75 -14.15 -41.98
CA LYS A 114 -5.28 -12.81 -42.26
C LYS A 114 -5.24 -11.97 -40.99
N ASP A 115 -4.68 -10.78 -41.18
CA ASP A 115 -4.67 -9.60 -40.31
C ASP A 115 -3.63 -9.62 -39.17
N PHE A 116 -2.43 -9.12 -39.51
CA PHE A 116 -1.40 -8.66 -38.59
C PHE A 116 -1.32 -7.13 -38.69
N HIS A 117 -1.54 -6.43 -37.57
CA HIS A 117 -1.39 -4.98 -37.47
C HIS A 117 -0.31 -4.63 -36.44
N LEU A 118 0.70 -3.86 -36.89
CA LEU A 118 1.77 -3.29 -36.08
C LEU A 118 1.53 -1.78 -35.97
N SER A 119 1.47 -1.24 -34.76
CA SER A 119 1.38 0.21 -34.49
C SER A 119 2.52 0.64 -33.58
N ILE A 120 3.20 1.73 -33.94
CA ILE A 120 4.34 2.30 -33.21
C ILE A 120 3.88 3.63 -32.59
N GLY A 121 3.95 3.76 -31.27
CA GLY A 121 3.61 5.00 -30.55
C GLY A 121 4.85 5.87 -30.31
N GLY A 122 4.74 7.16 -30.62
CA GLY A 122 5.71 8.20 -30.24
C GLY A 122 5.50 8.71 -28.80
N ALA A 123 6.29 9.72 -28.41
CA ALA A 123 6.44 10.21 -27.04
C ALA A 123 5.15 10.54 -26.27
N ASP A 124 5.25 10.40 -24.93
CA ASP A 124 4.24 10.70 -23.92
C ASP A 124 3.58 12.09 -24.10
N PRO A 125 2.26 12.17 -24.33
CA PRO A 125 1.55 13.45 -24.52
C PRO A 125 1.35 14.26 -23.23
N PHE A 126 1.78 13.79 -22.06
CA PHE A 126 1.52 14.46 -20.77
C PHE A 126 2.71 15.23 -20.17
N THR A 127 3.77 15.48 -20.95
CA THR A 127 4.81 16.45 -20.54
C THR A 127 4.38 17.88 -20.90
N SER A 128 4.22 18.72 -19.88
CA SER A 128 3.69 20.10 -20.02
C SER A 128 4.67 21.11 -20.62
N SER A 129 5.81 20.67 -21.15
CA SER A 129 6.74 21.52 -21.88
C SER A 129 7.35 20.75 -23.04
N LYS A 130 6.91 21.04 -24.26
CA LYS A 130 7.68 20.69 -25.47
C LYS A 130 8.99 21.49 -25.42
N PRO A 131 10.16 20.85 -25.46
CA PRO A 131 11.40 21.57 -25.72
C PRO A 131 11.28 22.25 -27.08
N LYS A 132 11.81 23.46 -27.22
CA LYS A 132 11.95 24.06 -28.55
C LYS A 132 13.03 23.27 -29.30
N GLU A 133 12.84 23.08 -30.60
CA GLU A 133 13.72 22.31 -31.49
C GLU A 133 15.20 22.73 -31.42
N ALA A 134 15.48 23.96 -31.00
CA ALA A 134 16.82 24.51 -30.82
C ALA A 134 17.53 24.11 -29.51
N ASP A 135 16.82 23.48 -28.55
CA ASP A 135 17.38 23.06 -27.25
C ASP A 135 17.80 21.57 -27.24
N LEU A 136 17.70 20.88 -28.38
CA LEU A 136 18.15 19.50 -28.53
C LEU A 136 19.67 19.46 -28.74
N VAL A 137 20.41 19.30 -27.65
CA VAL A 137 21.80 18.83 -27.68
C VAL A 137 21.79 17.36 -28.18
N PRO A 138 22.75 16.88 -29.00
CA PRO A 138 22.70 15.55 -29.64
C PRO A 138 22.74 14.32 -28.70
N THR A 139 22.73 14.53 -27.39
CA THR A 139 22.79 13.46 -26.39
C THR A 139 21.63 13.60 -25.43
N LEU A 140 20.46 13.11 -25.85
CA LEU A 140 19.38 12.75 -24.95
C LEU A 140 19.69 11.34 -24.42
N THR A 141 20.25 11.23 -23.21
CA THR A 141 20.46 9.93 -22.56
C THR A 141 19.13 9.46 -21.98
N VAL A 142 18.43 8.59 -22.70
CA VAL A 142 17.19 7.97 -22.22
C VAL A 142 17.56 6.68 -21.49
N ASN A 143 17.56 6.73 -20.15
CA ASN A 143 17.81 5.55 -19.31
C ASN A 143 16.60 4.59 -19.33
N GLY A 144 16.49 3.75 -20.37
CA GLY A 144 15.48 2.69 -20.44
C GLY A 144 15.78 1.56 -19.43
N ARG A 145 14.82 1.20 -18.58
CA ARG A 145 14.93 0.07 -17.64
C ARG A 145 14.38 -1.22 -18.26
N LEU A 146 15.22 -2.25 -18.38
CA LEU A 146 14.79 -3.60 -18.74
C LEU A 146 14.10 -4.28 -17.55
N VAL A 147 12.91 -4.85 -17.76
CA VAL A 147 12.12 -5.56 -16.75
C VAL A 147 11.97 -7.02 -17.18
N LEU A 148 12.51 -7.95 -16.41
CA LEU A 148 12.27 -9.38 -16.61
C LEU A 148 11.30 -9.91 -15.56
N VAL A 149 10.36 -10.76 -15.97
CA VAL A 149 9.41 -11.44 -15.08
C VAL A 149 9.71 -12.94 -15.13
N GLY A 150 10.47 -13.43 -14.16
CA GLY A 150 10.78 -14.86 -14.01
C GLY A 150 9.74 -15.59 -13.16
N LYS A 151 9.61 -16.92 -13.33
CA LYS A 151 8.83 -17.78 -12.44
C LYS A 151 9.78 -18.63 -11.59
N GLU A 152 9.89 -18.30 -10.32
CA GLU A 152 10.70 -19.05 -9.35
C GLU A 152 9.79 -19.58 -8.25
N GLY A 153 9.70 -20.90 -8.09
CA GLY A 153 8.96 -21.52 -6.97
C GLY A 153 7.53 -20.97 -6.71
N GLU A 154 6.75 -20.73 -7.79
CA GLU A 154 5.39 -20.17 -7.80
C GLU A 154 5.22 -18.64 -7.73
N LYS A 155 6.29 -17.85 -7.56
CA LYS A 155 6.19 -16.37 -7.56
C LYS A 155 6.82 -15.73 -8.79
N PHE A 156 6.22 -14.61 -9.22
CA PHE A 156 6.76 -13.75 -10.26
C PHE A 156 7.73 -12.75 -9.63
N VAL A 157 8.96 -12.70 -10.11
CA VAL A 157 9.99 -11.77 -9.63
C VAL A 157 10.33 -10.78 -10.74
N LYS A 158 10.30 -9.48 -10.41
CA LYS A 158 10.59 -8.38 -11.34
C LYS A 158 12.08 -8.04 -11.25
N LEU A 159 12.90 -8.41 -12.23
CA LEU A 159 14.34 -8.10 -12.23
C LEU A 159 14.64 -6.81 -13.01
N PHE A 160 15.64 -6.04 -12.57
CA PHE A 160 16.18 -4.87 -13.24
C PHE A 160 17.62 -5.13 -13.70
N TRP A 161 18.03 -4.56 -14.82
CA TRP A 161 19.43 -4.59 -15.24
C TRP A 161 20.23 -3.48 -14.53
N ASP A 162 21.36 -3.84 -13.92
CA ASP A 162 22.33 -2.93 -13.30
C ASP A 162 23.53 -2.75 -14.23
N ASP A 163 23.65 -1.59 -14.88
CA ASP A 163 24.73 -1.29 -15.83
C ASP A 163 26.11 -1.29 -15.19
N ALA A 164 26.23 -0.94 -13.91
CA ALA A 164 27.53 -0.93 -13.23
C ALA A 164 28.02 -2.36 -12.96
N LYS A 165 27.09 -3.26 -12.62
CA LYS A 165 27.40 -4.66 -12.31
C LYS A 165 27.29 -5.60 -13.51
N GLN A 166 26.75 -5.11 -14.64
CA GLN A 166 26.48 -5.89 -15.84
C GLN A 166 25.68 -7.17 -15.52
N THR A 167 24.65 -7.05 -14.68
CA THR A 167 23.83 -8.19 -14.22
C THR A 167 22.38 -7.80 -13.93
N PHE A 168 21.49 -8.79 -13.88
CA PHE A 168 20.12 -8.59 -13.40
C PHE A 168 20.08 -8.63 -11.88
N ILE A 169 19.55 -7.58 -11.28
CA ILE A 169 19.25 -7.46 -9.85
C ILE A 169 17.76 -7.65 -9.64
N ASP A 170 17.39 -8.55 -8.72
CA ASP A 170 16.05 -8.49 -8.14
C ASP A 170 16.05 -7.26 -7.20
N PRO A 171 15.26 -6.22 -7.48
CA PRO A 171 15.10 -5.07 -6.57
C PRO A 171 14.56 -5.49 -5.20
N ASN A 172 13.97 -6.69 -5.10
CA ASN A 172 13.47 -7.28 -3.87
C ASN A 172 14.37 -8.39 -3.34
N ALA A 173 15.47 -8.74 -4.03
CA ALA A 173 16.45 -9.61 -3.41
C ALA A 173 16.99 -8.84 -2.23
N LYS A 174 16.74 -9.38 -1.03
CA LYS A 174 17.42 -8.92 0.18
C LYS A 174 18.90 -8.84 -0.17
N GLN A 175 19.48 -7.65 -0.07
CA GLN A 175 20.93 -7.53 -0.17
C GLN A 175 21.49 -8.37 0.97
N THR A 176 22.05 -9.54 0.65
CA THR A 176 22.66 -10.42 1.63
C THR A 176 24.04 -9.86 1.95
N HIS A 177 24.07 -8.78 2.71
CA HIS A 177 25.28 -8.35 3.39
C HIS A 177 25.66 -9.43 4.40
N ALA A 178 26.95 -9.72 4.52
CA ALA A 178 27.40 -10.57 5.61
C ALA A 178 26.96 -9.93 6.94
N PRO A 179 26.39 -10.70 7.88
CA PRO A 179 25.95 -10.14 9.16
C PRO A 179 27.12 -9.45 9.88
N ILE A 180 26.90 -8.23 10.36
CA ILE A 180 27.91 -7.43 11.07
C ILE A 180 27.50 -7.37 12.54
N PRO A 181 28.19 -8.08 13.45
CA PRO A 181 27.87 -8.02 14.88
C PRO A 181 27.92 -6.59 15.40
N VAL A 182 26.92 -6.20 16.20
CA VAL A 182 26.84 -4.88 16.82
C VAL A 182 26.76 -5.05 18.33
N GLU A 183 27.69 -4.40 19.03
CA GLU A 183 27.81 -4.32 20.47
C GLU A 183 27.28 -3.00 21.03
N ALA A 184 27.29 -1.91 20.25
CA ALA A 184 26.75 -0.62 20.65
C ALA A 184 26.20 0.17 19.46
N VAL A 185 25.21 1.03 19.72
CA VAL A 185 24.67 1.97 18.74
C VAL A 185 24.95 3.39 19.20
N VAL A 186 25.48 4.23 18.33
CA VAL A 186 25.82 5.62 18.63
C VAL A 186 24.91 6.55 17.84
N ILE A 187 24.33 7.54 18.55
CA ILE A 187 23.56 8.63 17.95
C ILE A 187 24.00 9.98 18.53
N PHE A 188 23.57 11.08 17.93
CA PHE A 188 23.76 12.42 18.49
C PHE A 188 22.87 12.62 19.75
N PRO A 189 23.34 13.32 20.82
CA PRO A 189 22.58 13.47 22.07
C PRO A 189 21.22 14.15 21.92
N LYS A 190 21.07 15.06 20.95
CA LYS A 190 19.79 15.73 20.70
C LYS A 190 18.87 14.81 19.90
N ILE A 191 17.93 14.17 20.58
CA ILE A 191 17.04 13.16 19.99
C ILE A 191 16.15 13.78 18.90
N GLN A 192 16.17 13.19 17.71
CA GLN A 192 15.33 13.57 16.56
C GLN A 192 14.37 12.43 16.18
N ALA A 193 13.29 12.77 15.46
CA ALA A 193 12.32 11.79 14.97
C ALA A 193 12.99 10.73 14.11
N ASP A 194 13.91 11.14 13.24
CA ASP A 194 14.65 10.24 12.36
C ASP A 194 15.49 9.23 13.15
N THR A 195 16.36 9.69 14.04
CA THR A 195 17.17 8.78 14.87
C THR A 195 16.33 7.84 15.74
N CYS A 196 15.14 8.27 16.21
CA CYS A 196 14.24 7.40 16.97
C CYS A 196 13.64 6.28 16.12
N VAL A 197 13.16 6.62 14.92
CA VAL A 197 12.58 5.64 13.99
C VAL A 197 13.67 4.69 13.49
N ALA A 198 14.86 5.18 13.18
CA ALA A 198 16.04 4.40 12.84
C ALA A 198 16.38 3.34 13.91
N LEU A 199 16.48 3.76 15.18
CA LEU A 199 16.74 2.87 16.31
C LEU A 199 15.64 1.81 16.46
N TYR A 200 14.37 2.23 16.37
CA TYR A 200 13.25 1.31 16.44
C TYR A 200 13.33 0.24 15.34
N ILE A 201 13.61 0.65 14.11
CA ILE A 201 13.73 -0.26 12.96
C ILE A 201 14.88 -1.25 13.17
N LEU A 202 16.05 -0.76 13.55
CA LEU A 202 17.23 -1.61 13.81
C LEU A 202 16.97 -2.63 14.92
N ALA A 203 16.43 -2.19 16.06
CA ALA A 203 16.15 -3.08 17.18
C ALA A 203 15.10 -4.16 16.82
N ARG A 204 14.12 -3.83 15.96
CA ARG A 204 13.02 -4.75 15.63
C ARG A 204 13.27 -5.65 14.43
N PHE A 205 13.98 -5.15 13.42
CA PHE A 205 14.15 -5.82 12.13
C PHE A 205 15.63 -6.04 11.75
N GLY A 206 16.56 -5.42 12.47
CA GLY A 206 17.98 -5.43 12.11
C GLY A 206 18.74 -6.68 12.49
N LYS A 207 18.22 -7.57 13.35
CA LYS A 207 18.98 -8.68 13.96
C LYS A 207 19.66 -9.62 12.97
N GLU A 208 19.06 -9.86 11.81
CA GLU A 208 19.65 -10.69 10.75
C GLU A 208 20.90 -10.03 10.14
N ALA A 209 20.84 -8.73 9.88
CA ALA A 209 21.95 -7.97 9.31
C ALA A 209 22.97 -7.50 10.38
N PHE A 210 22.50 -7.28 11.61
CA PHE A 210 23.26 -6.76 12.73
C PHE A 210 23.05 -7.61 13.99
N PRO A 211 23.69 -8.78 14.12
CA PRO A 211 23.54 -9.62 15.31
C PRO A 211 23.92 -8.86 16.60
N GLY A 212 23.04 -8.85 17.60
CA GLY A 212 23.23 -8.14 18.87
C GLY A 212 22.54 -6.77 18.96
N ILE A 213 22.05 -6.23 17.83
CA ILE A 213 21.43 -4.90 17.76
C ILE A 213 20.20 -4.71 18.67
N ASP A 214 19.47 -5.79 18.99
CA ASP A 214 18.27 -5.77 19.82
C ASP A 214 18.57 -5.52 21.30
N VAL A 215 19.82 -5.75 21.73
CA VAL A 215 20.28 -5.59 23.12
C VAL A 215 21.44 -4.61 23.26
N ALA A 216 21.98 -4.10 22.14
CA ALA A 216 23.08 -3.16 22.13
C ALA A 216 22.71 -1.86 22.87
N PRO A 217 23.53 -1.39 23.84
CA PRO A 217 23.33 -0.07 24.45
C PRO A 217 23.39 1.05 23.41
N VAL A 218 22.55 2.06 23.63
CA VAL A 218 22.60 3.32 22.88
C VAL A 218 23.54 4.28 23.61
N LEU A 219 24.59 4.72 22.91
CA LEU A 219 25.57 5.70 23.34
C LEU A 219 25.29 7.04 22.64
N PHE A 220 25.65 8.14 23.30
CA PHE A 220 25.35 9.50 22.82
C PHE A 220 26.64 10.28 22.63
N TRP A 221 27.03 10.53 21.39
CA TRP A 221 28.27 11.22 21.05
C TRP A 221 27.99 12.48 20.22
N SER A 222 28.60 13.60 20.59
CA SER A 222 28.52 14.84 19.80
C SER A 222 29.43 14.82 18.57
N SER A 223 30.45 13.97 18.58
CA SER A 223 31.39 13.74 17.48
C SER A 223 32.00 12.34 17.61
N LEU A 224 32.56 11.82 16.52
CA LEU A 224 33.34 10.59 16.60
C LEU A 224 34.59 10.78 17.49
N PRO A 225 35.10 9.71 18.12
CA PRO A 225 36.38 9.73 18.81
C PRO A 225 37.52 10.14 17.87
N GLU A 226 38.52 10.84 18.41
CA GLU A 226 39.67 11.30 17.63
C GLU A 226 40.39 10.13 16.94
N GLY A 227 40.67 10.28 15.64
CA GLY A 227 41.36 9.26 14.84
C GLY A 227 40.51 8.05 14.44
N LYS A 228 39.21 8.01 14.79
CA LYS A 228 38.27 6.97 14.38
C LYS A 228 37.36 7.46 13.26
N ASN A 229 37.09 6.60 12.28
CA ASN A 229 36.05 6.79 11.28
C ASN A 229 34.89 5.77 11.49
N PRO A 230 33.71 5.96 10.85
CA PRO A 230 32.58 5.07 11.01
C PRO A 230 32.84 3.61 10.65
N ASP A 231 33.62 3.34 9.61
CA ASP A 231 33.92 1.97 9.16
C ASP A 231 34.77 1.21 10.18
N GLN A 232 35.75 1.88 10.79
CA GLN A 232 36.55 1.35 11.88
C GLN A 232 35.69 1.05 13.11
N LEU A 233 34.79 1.97 13.46
CA LEU A 233 33.86 1.78 14.56
C LEU A 233 32.91 0.60 14.29
N LEU A 234 32.39 0.48 13.08
CA LEU A 234 31.52 -0.63 12.68
C LEU A 234 32.25 -1.97 12.76
N ALA A 235 33.52 -2.03 12.33
CA ALA A 235 34.38 -3.20 12.49
C ALA A 235 34.66 -3.56 13.97
N GLU A 236 34.57 -2.58 14.86
CA GLU A 236 34.65 -2.73 16.32
C GLU A 236 33.29 -3.03 16.97
N GLY A 237 32.24 -3.25 16.17
CA GLY A 237 30.88 -3.52 16.68
C GLY A 237 30.12 -2.27 17.11
N VAL A 238 30.56 -1.07 16.74
CA VAL A 238 29.91 0.20 17.07
C VAL A 238 29.23 0.79 15.84
N LEU A 239 27.91 0.69 15.78
CA LEU A 239 27.11 1.23 14.67
C LEU A 239 26.75 2.70 14.93
N THR A 240 27.17 3.60 14.04
CA THR A 240 26.80 5.02 14.09
C THR A 240 25.55 5.29 13.24
N ILE A 241 24.64 6.12 13.74
CA ILE A 241 23.44 6.58 13.02
C ILE A 241 23.47 8.10 12.97
N ASP A 242 23.33 8.65 11.76
CA ASP A 242 23.31 10.09 11.52
C ASP A 242 24.52 10.85 12.12
N LEU A 243 25.69 10.20 12.12
CA LEU A 243 26.91 10.75 12.70
C LEU A 243 28.16 10.31 11.93
N GLY A 244 28.94 11.29 11.48
CA GLY A 244 30.33 11.11 11.06
C GLY A 244 30.53 10.46 9.69
N GLY A 245 29.50 10.35 8.87
CA GLY A 245 29.57 9.88 7.48
C GLY A 245 29.46 8.36 7.31
N GLY A 246 28.87 7.66 8.28
CA GLY A 246 28.78 6.20 8.24
C GLY A 246 27.71 5.64 7.31
N LEU A 247 27.53 4.32 7.38
CA LEU A 247 26.55 3.55 6.60
C LEU A 247 25.12 4.14 6.62
N PHE A 248 24.73 4.76 7.72
CA PHE A 248 23.40 5.35 7.94
C PHE A 248 23.46 6.86 8.23
N ASP A 249 24.39 7.57 7.58
CA ASP A 249 24.45 9.03 7.62
C ASP A 249 23.93 9.64 6.31
N HIS A 250 22.81 10.37 6.43
CA HIS A 250 22.14 10.95 5.27
C HIS A 250 22.83 12.20 4.71
N HIS A 251 23.76 12.81 5.46
CA HIS A 251 24.49 14.01 5.01
C HIS A 251 25.38 13.68 3.81
N ILE A 252 26.03 12.53 3.80
CA ILE A 252 26.86 12.08 2.66
C ILE A 252 25.97 11.62 1.51
N ALA A 253 25.01 10.74 1.76
CA ALA A 253 24.12 10.18 0.73
C ALA A 253 23.37 11.26 -0.07
N ASN A 254 22.88 12.31 0.61
CA ASN A 254 22.19 13.42 -0.05
C ASN A 254 23.17 14.35 -0.79
N THR A 255 24.40 14.49 -0.31
CA THR A 255 25.44 15.28 -0.99
C THR A 255 25.86 14.60 -2.29
N GLU A 256 26.09 13.29 -2.27
CA GLU A 256 26.48 12.50 -3.45
C GLU A 256 25.38 12.43 -4.50
N SER A 257 24.13 12.28 -4.08
CA SER A 257 22.98 12.25 -5.00
C SER A 257 22.54 13.63 -5.49
N GLY A 258 22.99 14.70 -4.85
CA GLY A 258 22.53 16.07 -5.10
C GLY A 258 21.06 16.31 -4.74
N LYS A 259 20.42 15.38 -4.02
CA LYS A 259 19.00 15.43 -3.67
C LYS A 259 18.78 15.10 -2.21
N ARG A 260 17.84 15.79 -1.57
CA ARG A 260 17.38 15.49 -0.20
C ARG A 260 16.29 14.43 -0.26
N GLU A 261 16.66 13.20 -0.57
CA GLU A 261 15.71 12.10 -0.75
C GLU A 261 15.65 11.15 0.45
N ASP A 262 16.74 10.99 1.19
CA ASP A 262 16.79 10.04 2.30
C ASP A 262 17.18 10.70 3.62
N CYS A 263 16.62 10.18 4.71
CA CYS A 263 17.06 10.35 6.10
C CYS A 263 17.58 9.00 6.62
N ALA A 264 18.17 8.95 7.81
CA ALA A 264 18.79 7.74 8.37
C ALA A 264 17.81 6.56 8.46
N SER A 265 16.57 6.82 8.89
CA SER A 265 15.51 5.80 8.96
C SER A 265 15.22 5.16 7.61
N THR A 266 15.17 5.97 6.54
CA THR A 266 14.91 5.46 5.19
C THR A 266 16.11 4.70 4.64
N LEU A 267 17.34 5.11 4.95
CA LEU A 267 18.55 4.36 4.58
C LEU A 267 18.56 2.98 5.25
N ILE A 268 18.27 2.92 6.55
CA ILE A 268 18.17 1.65 7.30
C ILE A 268 17.06 0.76 6.74
N ALA A 269 15.88 1.32 6.48
CA ALA A 269 14.76 0.53 5.96
C ALA A 269 15.08 -0.08 4.58
N LYS A 270 15.74 0.69 3.70
CA LYS A 270 16.21 0.20 2.40
C LYS A 270 17.29 -0.87 2.56
N TYR A 271 18.27 -0.64 3.43
CA TYR A 271 19.35 -1.58 3.70
C TYR A 271 18.82 -2.94 4.18
N LEU A 272 17.80 -2.92 5.04
CA LEU A 272 17.14 -4.13 5.56
C LEU A 272 16.07 -4.72 4.60
N GLY A 273 15.78 -4.06 3.47
CA GLY A 273 14.77 -4.51 2.50
C GLY A 273 13.33 -4.45 3.02
N ILE A 274 13.01 -3.48 3.88
CA ILE A 274 11.71 -3.31 4.54
C ILE A 274 11.11 -1.91 4.34
N ASP A 275 11.66 -1.11 3.44
CA ASP A 275 11.14 0.21 3.07
C ASP A 275 9.72 0.16 2.48
N GLN A 276 9.32 -0.99 1.93
CA GLN A 276 7.96 -1.27 1.45
C GLN A 276 7.02 -1.83 2.53
N ASN A 277 7.46 -1.94 3.78
CA ASN A 277 6.60 -2.41 4.86
C ASN A 277 5.50 -1.36 5.15
N ASN A 278 4.24 -1.76 4.93
CA ASN A 278 3.08 -0.88 5.11
C ASN A 278 2.96 -0.34 6.55
N ALA A 279 3.36 -1.10 7.56
CA ALA A 279 3.31 -0.67 8.96
C ALA A 279 4.33 0.45 9.26
N LEU A 280 5.44 0.50 8.53
CA LEU A 280 6.49 1.51 8.71
C LEU A 280 6.26 2.77 7.86
N LYS A 281 5.43 2.69 6.81
CA LYS A 281 5.24 3.77 5.82
C LYS A 281 4.98 5.14 6.46
N LYS A 282 4.13 5.20 7.48
CA LYS A 282 3.80 6.45 8.19
C LYS A 282 4.94 6.94 9.07
N CYS A 283 5.63 6.05 9.77
CA CYS A 283 6.81 6.40 10.57
C CYS A 283 7.95 6.93 9.69
N LEU A 284 8.26 6.24 8.59
CA LEU A 284 9.28 6.67 7.63
C LEU A 284 8.94 8.03 7.01
N ALA A 285 7.68 8.24 6.61
CA ALA A 285 7.25 9.53 6.09
C ALA A 285 7.31 10.64 7.14
N TRP A 286 6.99 10.35 8.41
CA TRP A 286 7.11 11.29 9.51
C TRP A 286 8.56 11.66 9.79
N ALA A 287 9.45 10.67 9.96
CA ALA A 287 10.88 10.84 10.17
C ALA A 287 11.50 11.70 9.06
N LYS A 288 11.29 11.33 7.80
CA LYS A 288 11.81 12.05 6.64
C LYS A 288 11.32 13.51 6.58
N ARG A 289 10.04 13.75 6.85
CA ARG A 289 9.47 15.11 6.83
C ARG A 289 9.97 15.96 8.00
N ASP A 290 10.09 15.38 9.18
CA ASP A 290 10.62 16.09 10.35
C ASP A 290 12.07 16.50 10.12
N ASP A 291 12.89 15.58 9.62
CA ASP A 291 14.32 15.77 9.40
C ASP A 291 14.63 16.73 8.25
N LEU A 292 14.05 16.48 7.06
CA LEU A 292 14.38 17.24 5.85
C LEU A 292 13.67 18.59 5.75
N GLU A 293 12.47 18.70 6.33
CA GLU A 293 11.61 19.90 6.20
C GLU A 293 11.39 20.64 7.53
N GLY A 294 11.76 20.06 8.68
CA GLY A 294 11.42 20.61 9.99
C GLY A 294 9.92 20.56 10.31
N LYS A 295 9.17 19.70 9.62
CA LYS A 295 7.69 19.66 9.65
C LYS A 295 7.13 18.36 10.23
N GLY A 296 7.60 17.92 11.39
CA GLY A 296 7.06 16.71 12.03
C GLY A 296 5.55 16.74 12.25
N THR A 297 4.99 17.90 12.55
CA THR A 297 3.54 18.15 12.59
C THR A 297 3.11 18.94 11.35
N ILE A 298 2.10 18.45 10.63
CA ILE A 298 1.59 19.09 9.40
C ILE A 298 0.76 20.35 9.71
N SER A 299 0.06 20.37 10.84
CA SER A 299 -0.79 21.50 11.23
C SER A 299 0.06 22.75 11.48
N ASP A 300 -0.37 23.88 10.92
CA ASP A 300 0.25 25.19 11.16
C ASP A 300 -0.20 25.80 12.51
N ASP A 301 -1.27 25.26 13.11
CA ASP A 301 -1.78 25.71 14.41
C ASP A 301 -0.70 25.57 15.49
N PRO A 302 -0.37 26.64 16.24
CA PRO A 302 0.62 26.58 17.29
C PRO A 302 0.33 25.54 18.38
N LEU A 303 -0.94 25.29 18.73
CA LEU A 303 -1.33 24.29 19.71
C LEU A 303 -1.04 22.89 19.19
N ASP A 304 -1.45 22.58 17.96
CA ASP A 304 -1.19 21.27 17.37
C ASP A 304 0.31 20.98 17.26
N ARG A 305 1.13 22.00 16.96
CA ARG A 305 2.59 21.86 16.93
C ARG A 305 3.19 21.64 18.32
N ALA A 306 2.68 22.32 19.34
CA ALA A 306 3.13 22.16 20.72
C ALA A 306 2.82 20.76 21.28
N PHE A 307 1.68 20.17 20.90
CA PHE A 307 1.24 18.85 21.34
C PHE A 307 1.56 17.72 20.34
N GLY A 308 2.12 18.04 19.18
CA GLY A 308 2.62 17.06 18.23
C GLY A 308 3.87 16.35 18.75
N LEU A 309 4.10 15.11 18.30
CA LEU A 309 5.18 14.27 18.82
C LEU A 309 6.56 14.93 18.71
N SER A 310 6.87 15.60 17.60
CA SER A 310 8.12 16.34 17.44
C SER A 310 8.24 17.53 18.42
N GLY A 311 7.15 18.24 18.69
CA GLY A 311 7.12 19.33 19.67
C GLY A 311 7.34 18.81 21.10
N LEU A 312 6.68 17.70 21.46
CA LEU A 312 6.88 17.02 22.73
C LEU A 312 8.33 16.52 22.89
N MET A 313 8.90 15.92 21.84
CA MET A 313 10.29 15.46 21.82
C MET A 313 11.28 16.62 22.01
N MET A 314 11.06 17.76 21.34
CA MET A 314 11.86 18.96 21.56
C MET A 314 11.79 19.44 23.01
N ASN A 315 10.60 19.40 23.63
CA ASN A 315 10.44 19.77 25.04
C ASN A 315 11.15 18.77 25.98
N LEU A 316 11.10 17.47 25.68
CA LEU A 316 11.83 16.45 26.43
C LEU A 316 13.35 16.66 26.35
N ASN A 317 13.89 16.92 25.16
CA ASN A 317 15.31 17.26 24.99
C ASN A 317 15.74 18.49 25.80
N ARG A 318 14.86 19.50 25.95
CA ARG A 318 15.14 20.68 26.80
C ARG A 318 15.03 20.35 28.29
N ALA A 319 14.11 19.47 28.67
CA ALA A 319 13.91 19.07 30.06
C ALA A 319 15.02 18.12 30.56
N PHE A 320 15.61 17.34 29.66
CA PHE A 320 16.64 16.33 29.96
C PHE A 320 17.88 16.51 29.07
N PRO A 321 18.56 17.67 29.10
CA PRO A 321 19.71 17.93 28.22
C PRO A 321 20.89 16.99 28.48
N ASP A 322 21.09 16.59 29.75
CA ASP A 322 22.19 15.73 30.18
C ASP A 322 21.80 14.24 30.25
N ASP A 323 20.54 13.92 29.95
CA ASP A 323 20.00 12.55 29.97
C ASP A 323 19.15 12.27 28.71
N PRO A 324 19.80 12.21 27.53
CA PRO A 324 19.11 11.99 26.26
C PRO A 324 18.44 10.61 26.18
N LYS A 325 18.93 9.62 26.94
CA LYS A 325 18.32 8.31 27.06
C LYS A 325 16.89 8.41 27.59
N ARG A 326 16.66 9.28 28.56
CA ARG A 326 15.31 9.50 29.10
C ARG A 326 14.32 9.99 28.06
N THR A 327 14.76 10.82 27.11
CA THR A 327 13.92 11.21 25.96
C THR A 327 13.56 10.01 25.09
N LEU A 328 14.53 9.14 24.76
CA LEU A 328 14.25 7.90 24.00
C LEU A 328 13.27 6.98 24.72
N ASP A 329 13.44 6.81 26.03
CA ASP A 329 12.59 5.93 26.85
C ASP A 329 11.10 6.34 26.81
N TYR A 330 10.81 7.64 26.62
CA TYR A 330 9.45 8.13 26.40
C TYR A 330 8.95 7.94 24.96
N ILE A 331 9.81 8.12 23.96
CA ILE A 331 9.40 8.19 22.55
C ILE A 331 9.32 6.82 21.90
N LEU A 332 10.27 5.92 22.16
CA LEU A 332 10.35 4.60 21.51
C LEU A 332 9.07 3.75 21.73
N PRO A 333 8.47 3.70 22.93
CA PRO A 333 7.19 3.00 23.12
C PRO A 333 6.06 3.55 22.24
N LEU A 334 6.01 4.87 22.02
CA LEU A 334 4.97 5.50 21.19
C LEU A 334 5.11 5.09 19.71
N ILE A 335 6.35 5.04 19.20
CA ILE A 335 6.65 4.54 17.85
C ILE A 335 6.28 3.05 17.77
N HIS A 336 6.65 2.26 18.78
CA HIS A 336 6.33 0.83 18.83
C HIS A 336 4.83 0.56 18.73
N PHE A 337 4.01 1.21 19.56
CA PHE A 337 2.55 1.04 19.52
C PHE A 337 1.93 1.56 18.22
N HIS A 338 2.48 2.62 17.63
CA HIS A 338 2.04 3.08 16.31
C HIS A 338 2.25 2.01 15.25
N VAL A 339 3.45 1.43 15.18
CA VAL A 339 3.77 0.39 14.19
C VAL A 339 2.93 -0.87 14.43
N LEU A 340 2.72 -1.30 15.68
CA LEU A 340 1.82 -2.43 15.99
C LEU A 340 0.39 -2.19 15.48
N GLU A 341 -0.16 -0.99 15.72
CA GLU A 341 -1.50 -0.65 15.25
C GLU A 341 -1.57 -0.56 13.72
N GLU A 342 -0.52 -0.07 13.05
CA GLU A 342 -0.47 -0.06 11.60
C GLU A 342 -0.30 -1.46 11.00
N THR A 343 0.52 -2.35 11.60
CA THR A 343 0.57 -3.79 11.24
C THR A 343 -0.81 -4.42 11.35
N LYS A 344 -1.49 -4.20 12.47
CA LYS A 344 -2.86 -4.69 12.68
C LYS A 344 -3.82 -4.21 11.58
N ARG A 345 -3.72 -2.94 11.18
CA ARG A 345 -4.58 -2.36 10.11
C ARG A 345 -4.23 -2.83 8.71
N SER A 346 -2.94 -3.00 8.40
CA SER A 346 -2.50 -3.32 7.05
C SER A 346 -2.48 -4.81 6.75
N GLU A 347 -2.38 -5.66 7.78
CA GLU A 347 -2.18 -7.10 7.62
C GLU A 347 -3.24 -7.91 8.36
N GLU A 348 -3.32 -7.77 9.69
CA GLU A 348 -4.14 -8.66 10.54
C GLU A 348 -5.65 -8.50 10.30
N LEU A 349 -6.17 -7.27 10.35
CA LEU A 349 -7.60 -6.99 10.18
C LEU A 349 -8.10 -7.30 8.75
N PRO A 350 -7.37 -6.97 7.66
CA PRO A 350 -7.71 -7.44 6.33
C PRO A 350 -7.79 -8.96 6.21
N LEU A 351 -6.83 -9.69 6.81
CA LEU A 351 -6.80 -11.14 6.80
C LEU A 351 -7.98 -11.74 7.58
N GLU A 352 -8.23 -11.25 8.79
CA GLU A 352 -9.38 -11.69 9.61
C GLU A 352 -10.70 -11.42 8.87
N TRP A 353 -10.85 -10.24 8.26
CA TRP A 353 -12.02 -9.91 7.45
C TRP A 353 -12.24 -10.93 6.33
N GLN A 354 -11.19 -11.31 5.61
CA GLN A 354 -11.28 -12.30 4.54
C GLN A 354 -11.68 -13.68 5.08
N ILE A 355 -11.07 -14.11 6.19
CA ILE A 355 -11.42 -15.39 6.85
C ILE A 355 -12.90 -15.40 7.26
N LEU A 356 -13.42 -14.30 7.80
CA LEU A 356 -14.83 -14.22 8.20
C LEU A 356 -15.78 -14.28 7.00
N LEU A 357 -15.41 -13.66 5.87
CA LEU A 357 -16.17 -13.79 4.62
C LEU A 357 -16.19 -15.24 4.12
N ASP A 358 -15.01 -15.88 4.08
CA ASP A 358 -14.86 -17.23 3.54
C ASP A 358 -15.57 -18.29 4.41
N THR A 359 -15.68 -18.04 5.72
CA THR A 359 -16.38 -18.91 6.68
C THR A 359 -17.87 -18.57 6.86
N GLY A 360 -18.38 -17.57 6.15
CA GLY A 360 -19.79 -17.14 6.25
C GLY A 360 -20.14 -16.43 7.56
N LYS A 361 -19.15 -16.14 8.41
CA LYS A 361 -19.30 -15.36 9.65
C LYS A 361 -19.36 -13.86 9.40
N ALA A 362 -19.12 -13.43 8.18
CA ALA A 362 -19.37 -12.09 7.72
C ALA A 362 -20.04 -12.08 6.36
N ASN A 363 -20.78 -11.01 6.07
CA ASN A 363 -21.32 -10.74 4.75
C ASN A 363 -21.32 -9.23 4.47
N GLN A 364 -21.31 -8.90 3.18
CA GLN A 364 -21.52 -7.55 2.69
C GLN A 364 -22.88 -7.47 2.01
N PHE A 365 -23.55 -6.34 2.14
CA PHE A 365 -24.84 -6.11 1.51
C PHE A 365 -25.04 -4.60 1.30
N ASP A 366 -25.88 -4.25 0.34
CA ASP A 366 -26.22 -2.87 0.06
C ASP A 366 -27.63 -2.55 0.58
N LEU A 367 -27.80 -1.35 1.10
CA LEU A 367 -29.10 -0.80 1.51
C LEU A 367 -29.33 0.55 0.86
N LYS A 368 -30.57 1.03 0.91
CA LYS A 368 -30.92 2.41 0.59
C LYS A 368 -31.60 3.07 1.77
N GLN A 369 -31.36 4.36 1.97
CA GLN A 369 -32.15 5.20 2.87
C GLN A 369 -32.44 6.52 2.16
N GLY A 370 -33.68 6.72 1.73
CA GLY A 370 -34.00 7.73 0.73
C GLY A 370 -33.23 7.49 -0.57
N ASN A 371 -32.51 8.50 -1.06
CA ASN A 371 -31.76 8.43 -2.32
C ASN A 371 -30.30 7.96 -2.17
N ALA A 372 -29.80 7.72 -0.94
CA ALA A 372 -28.41 7.28 -0.80
C ALA A 372 -28.30 5.76 -0.77
N ASP A 373 -27.40 5.24 -1.58
CA ASP A 373 -26.94 3.87 -1.50
C ASP A 373 -25.93 3.75 -0.34
N LEU A 374 -26.08 2.71 0.46
CA LEU A 374 -25.32 2.46 1.67
C LEU A 374 -24.60 1.12 1.54
N LYS A 375 -23.28 1.13 1.74
CA LYS A 375 -22.50 -0.10 1.83
C LYS A 375 -22.53 -0.62 3.27
N CYS A 376 -22.99 -1.84 3.47
CA CYS A 376 -23.16 -2.40 4.80
C CYS A 376 -22.38 -3.71 4.95
N ALA A 377 -22.03 -4.02 6.20
CA ALA A 377 -21.44 -5.30 6.57
C ALA A 377 -22.09 -5.84 7.84
N TYR A 378 -22.28 -7.15 7.90
CA TYR A 378 -22.50 -7.86 9.15
C TYR A 378 -21.31 -8.79 9.40
N LEU A 379 -20.91 -8.93 10.66
CA LEU A 379 -19.83 -9.80 11.07
C LEU A 379 -20.04 -10.35 12.49
N GLU A 380 -19.55 -11.57 12.70
CA GLU A 380 -19.51 -12.23 14.00
C GLU A 380 -18.06 -12.46 14.44
N THR A 381 -17.58 -11.63 15.36
CA THR A 381 -16.21 -11.69 15.92
C THR A 381 -16.13 -10.97 17.26
N ASP A 382 -15.24 -11.45 18.13
CA ASP A 382 -14.89 -10.76 19.37
C ASP A 382 -13.87 -9.62 19.14
N ASN A 383 -13.27 -9.51 17.95
CA ASN A 383 -12.35 -8.43 17.64
C ASN A 383 -13.09 -7.10 17.37
N ILE A 384 -13.17 -6.27 18.41
CA ILE A 384 -13.82 -4.95 18.38
C ILE A 384 -13.21 -3.96 17.38
N ALA A 385 -11.94 -4.16 16.97
CA ALA A 385 -11.28 -3.24 16.06
C ALA A 385 -11.79 -3.39 14.62
N LEU A 386 -12.39 -4.54 14.28
CA LEU A 386 -12.74 -4.85 12.90
C LEU A 386 -13.83 -3.92 12.35
N ALA A 387 -14.85 -3.56 13.13
CA ALA A 387 -15.85 -2.58 12.70
C ALA A 387 -15.24 -1.19 12.43
N GLY A 388 -14.24 -0.77 13.22
CA GLY A 388 -13.49 0.45 12.99
C GLY A 388 -12.75 0.41 11.65
N PHE A 389 -12.03 -0.69 11.40
CA PHE A 389 -11.33 -0.94 10.14
C PHE A 389 -12.26 -0.95 8.92
N LEU A 390 -13.40 -1.64 8.98
CA LEU A 390 -14.34 -1.71 7.86
C LEU A 390 -14.89 -0.34 7.47
N ARG A 391 -15.18 0.52 8.45
CA ARG A 391 -15.62 1.90 8.17
C ARG A 391 -14.51 2.76 7.58
N ALA A 392 -13.29 2.65 8.11
CA ALA A 392 -12.17 3.50 7.70
C ALA A 392 -11.55 3.06 6.36
N ALA A 393 -11.14 1.79 6.27
CA ALA A 393 -10.40 1.24 5.14
C ALA A 393 -11.32 0.72 4.03
N LYS A 394 -12.41 0.01 4.37
CA LYS A 394 -13.36 -0.54 3.39
C LYS A 394 -14.53 0.39 3.07
N ARG A 395 -14.58 1.57 3.72
CA ARG A 395 -15.60 2.61 3.53
C ARG A 395 -17.04 2.09 3.73
N MET A 396 -17.25 1.15 4.65
CA MET A 396 -18.59 0.71 5.03
C MET A 396 -19.33 1.85 5.75
N ASP A 397 -20.57 2.09 5.35
CA ASP A 397 -21.42 3.14 5.89
C ASP A 397 -22.12 2.68 7.18
N LEU A 398 -22.44 1.38 7.28
CA LEU A 398 -23.04 0.74 8.44
C LEU A 398 -22.42 -0.64 8.67
N VAL A 399 -22.11 -0.95 9.92
CA VAL A 399 -21.54 -2.24 10.33
C VAL A 399 -22.34 -2.79 11.51
N VAL A 400 -22.86 -4.00 11.36
CA VAL A 400 -23.49 -4.78 12.44
C VAL A 400 -22.46 -5.81 12.93
N GLN A 401 -21.92 -5.62 14.13
CA GLN A 401 -20.95 -6.53 14.72
C GLN A 401 -21.58 -7.27 15.89
N ARG A 402 -21.63 -8.60 15.82
CA ARG A 402 -22.00 -9.49 16.92
C ARG A 402 -20.75 -10.12 17.53
N ARG A 403 -20.65 -10.18 18.86
CA ARG A 403 -19.59 -10.91 19.56
C ARG A 403 -19.88 -12.40 19.53
N ALA A 404 -18.94 -13.17 18.97
CA ALA A 404 -19.06 -14.62 18.88
C ALA A 404 -19.17 -15.27 20.27
N SER A 405 -18.41 -14.79 21.25
CA SER A 405 -18.37 -15.36 22.60
C SER A 405 -19.61 -15.08 23.46
N SER A 406 -20.25 -13.92 23.27
CA SER A 406 -21.24 -13.40 24.23
C SER A 406 -22.58 -12.99 23.62
N GLY A 407 -22.71 -12.98 22.28
CA GLY A 407 -23.95 -12.62 21.59
C GLY A 407 -24.28 -11.12 21.57
N HIS A 408 -23.46 -10.27 22.20
CA HIS A 408 -23.62 -8.82 22.20
C HIS A 408 -23.52 -8.26 20.78
N THR A 409 -24.52 -7.48 20.33
CA THR A 409 -24.56 -6.92 18.97
C THR A 409 -24.51 -5.38 18.97
N ASN A 410 -23.54 -4.81 18.26
CA ASN A 410 -23.43 -3.36 18.07
C ASN A 410 -23.68 -2.98 16.60
N ILE A 411 -24.37 -1.86 16.37
CA ILE A 411 -24.61 -1.28 15.04
C ILE A 411 -23.91 0.07 15.00
N ILE A 412 -22.88 0.16 14.16
CA ILE A 412 -21.95 1.29 14.11
C ILE A 412 -22.00 1.89 12.71
N THR A 413 -22.19 3.20 12.60
CA THR A 413 -22.28 3.89 11.31
C THR A 413 -21.10 4.81 11.06
N ARG A 414 -20.92 5.24 9.80
CA ARG A 414 -20.03 6.34 9.45
C ARG A 414 -20.77 7.67 9.65
N GLN A 415 -20.41 8.41 10.70
CA GLN A 415 -21.08 9.66 11.12
C GLN A 415 -21.34 10.66 9.97
N LEU A 416 -20.37 10.79 9.04
CA LEU A 416 -20.48 11.69 7.88
C LEU A 416 -21.70 11.41 6.98
N ARG A 417 -22.16 10.15 6.93
CA ARG A 417 -23.36 9.74 6.16
C ARG A 417 -24.66 10.13 6.85
N SER A 418 -24.63 10.35 8.17
CA SER A 418 -25.79 10.78 8.95
C SER A 418 -27.03 9.90 8.71
N ILE A 419 -26.80 8.58 8.75
CA ILE A 419 -27.83 7.55 8.63
C ILE A 419 -28.79 7.68 9.81
N ASP A 420 -30.09 7.69 9.55
CA ASP A 420 -31.11 7.73 10.59
C ASP A 420 -31.35 6.32 11.15
N LEU A 421 -30.93 6.10 12.39
CA LEU A 421 -31.05 4.82 13.10
C LEU A 421 -32.32 4.71 13.96
N ARG A 422 -33.15 5.76 14.06
CA ARG A 422 -34.34 5.77 14.92
C ARG A 422 -35.33 4.64 14.59
N PRO A 423 -35.65 4.35 13.31
CA PRO A 423 -36.53 3.22 13.00
C PRO A 423 -35.92 1.86 13.39
N VAL A 424 -34.59 1.74 13.34
CA VAL A 424 -33.88 0.50 13.71
C VAL A 424 -33.94 0.29 15.21
N VAL A 425 -33.56 1.28 16.03
CA VAL A 425 -33.58 1.14 17.49
C VAL A 425 -35.01 0.93 18.02
N GLU A 426 -36.00 1.59 17.42
CA GLU A 426 -37.42 1.39 17.75
C GLU A 426 -37.82 -0.08 17.57
N ALA A 427 -37.49 -0.67 16.42
CA ALA A 427 -37.82 -2.05 16.11
C ALA A 427 -37.06 -3.05 17.01
N LEU A 428 -35.76 -2.81 17.27
CA LEU A 428 -34.97 -3.66 18.16
C LEU A 428 -35.53 -3.68 19.58
N ARG A 429 -35.83 -2.50 20.14
CA ARG A 429 -36.42 -2.37 21.49
C ARG A 429 -37.80 -2.98 21.56
N LYS A 430 -38.62 -2.81 20.52
CA LYS A 430 -39.96 -3.41 20.44
C LYS A 430 -39.90 -4.93 20.46
N GLU A 431 -38.97 -5.52 19.71
CA GLU A 431 -38.79 -6.97 19.68
C GLU A 431 -38.21 -7.50 21.00
N GLU A 432 -37.25 -6.79 21.60
CA GLU A 432 -36.69 -7.15 22.91
C GLU A 432 -37.75 -7.09 24.02
N ALA A 433 -38.57 -6.03 24.04
CA ALA A 433 -39.64 -5.85 25.02
C ALA A 433 -40.68 -6.97 24.97
N LYS A 434 -41.00 -7.43 23.75
CA LYS A 434 -41.89 -8.57 23.51
C LYS A 434 -41.31 -9.88 24.06
N ARG A 435 -40.00 -10.12 23.87
CA ARG A 435 -39.33 -11.34 24.34
C ARG A 435 -39.11 -11.37 25.84
N LYS A 436 -38.91 -10.20 26.46
CA LYS A 436 -38.69 -10.06 27.90
C LYS A 436 -40.00 -9.97 28.70
N ASP A 437 -41.14 -9.85 28.02
CA ASP A 437 -42.47 -9.69 28.62
C ASP A 437 -42.51 -8.56 29.68
N THR A 438 -41.92 -7.42 29.32
CA THR A 438 -41.73 -6.29 30.26
C THR A 438 -43.02 -5.58 30.66
N GLY A 439 -44.13 -5.82 29.96
CA GLY A 439 -45.37 -5.05 30.11
C GLY A 439 -45.26 -3.58 29.65
N ILE A 440 -44.11 -3.14 29.13
CA ILE A 440 -43.90 -1.78 28.63
C ILE A 440 -44.79 -1.56 27.41
N LYS A 441 -45.73 -0.61 27.51
CA LYS A 441 -46.57 -0.23 26.37
C LYS A 441 -45.71 0.42 25.29
N PHE A 442 -45.96 0.03 24.04
CA PHE A 442 -45.26 0.60 22.91
C PHE A 442 -45.56 2.10 22.77
N ASP A 443 -44.52 2.91 22.90
CA ASP A 443 -44.53 4.34 22.60
C ASP A 443 -43.38 4.63 21.63
N ARG A 444 -43.71 5.09 20.43
CA ARG A 444 -42.74 5.36 19.37
C ARG A 444 -41.68 6.38 19.78
N VAL A 445 -42.07 7.45 20.47
CA VAL A 445 -41.16 8.54 20.86
C VAL A 445 -40.17 8.02 21.90
N LEU A 446 -40.66 7.29 22.90
CA LEU A 446 -39.82 6.66 23.91
C LEU A 446 -38.86 5.65 23.27
N PHE A 447 -39.33 4.78 22.38
CA PHE A 447 -38.53 3.72 21.78
C PHE A 447 -37.45 4.25 20.81
N GLN A 448 -37.67 5.42 20.21
CA GLN A 448 -36.68 6.12 19.40
C GLN A 448 -35.72 7.01 20.20
N SER A 449 -35.97 7.23 21.49
CA SER A 449 -35.19 8.18 22.29
C SER A 449 -33.73 7.74 22.48
N PRO A 450 -32.76 8.69 22.53
CA PRO A 450 -31.39 8.39 22.90
C PRO A 450 -31.29 7.84 24.33
N GLY A 451 -30.20 7.12 24.64
CA GLY A 451 -29.98 6.55 25.96
C GLY A 451 -30.45 5.10 26.07
N ARG A 452 -30.68 4.63 27.30
CA ARG A 452 -31.34 3.34 27.60
C ARG A 452 -32.79 3.60 28.02
N ILE A 453 -33.63 2.59 27.89
CA ILE A 453 -34.98 2.59 28.47
C ILE A 453 -34.96 1.65 29.66
N GLU A 454 -35.44 2.13 30.81
CA GLU A 454 -35.54 1.31 32.03
C GLU A 454 -36.38 0.05 31.74
N GLY A 455 -35.84 -1.11 32.11
CA GLY A 455 -36.45 -2.41 31.80
C GLY A 455 -36.09 -2.98 30.42
N LEU A 456 -35.44 -2.21 29.54
CA LEU A 456 -34.90 -2.63 28.23
C LEU A 456 -33.40 -2.28 28.12
N ASP A 457 -32.65 -2.74 29.11
CA ASP A 457 -31.24 -2.40 29.31
C ASP A 457 -30.33 -2.87 28.17
N GLU A 458 -30.78 -3.83 27.36
CA GLU A 458 -30.04 -4.42 26.25
C GLU A 458 -29.61 -3.36 25.22
N TRP A 459 -30.42 -2.33 24.93
CA TRP A 459 -30.19 -1.43 23.80
C TRP A 459 -29.98 0.04 24.18
N TYR A 460 -28.75 0.52 24.01
CA TYR A 460 -28.40 1.95 24.12
C TYR A 460 -28.35 2.59 22.73
N TYR A 461 -28.98 3.75 22.57
CA TYR A 461 -28.87 4.55 21.35
C TYR A 461 -28.07 5.82 21.60
N ASP A 462 -26.92 5.93 20.96
CA ASP A 462 -26.05 7.09 20.97
C ASP A 462 -26.31 7.96 19.73
N ASP A 463 -27.06 9.04 19.92
CA ASP A 463 -27.39 10.00 18.87
C ASP A 463 -26.15 10.77 18.39
N ALA A 464 -25.21 11.05 19.30
CA ALA A 464 -24.00 11.83 19.01
C ALA A 464 -22.99 11.02 18.21
N ALA A 465 -22.77 9.76 18.61
CA ALA A 465 -21.91 8.84 17.86
C ALA A 465 -22.60 8.23 16.63
N ASN A 466 -23.93 8.34 16.55
CA ASN A 466 -24.81 7.66 15.62
C ASN A 466 -24.61 6.13 15.62
N THR A 467 -24.75 5.53 16.81
CA THR A 467 -24.57 4.09 17.02
C THR A 467 -25.67 3.50 17.90
N ILE A 468 -26.01 2.22 17.69
CA ILE A 468 -26.84 1.44 18.60
C ILE A 468 -25.95 0.38 19.24
N GLN A 469 -25.97 0.27 20.57
CA GLN A 469 -25.03 -0.57 21.31
C GLN A 469 -25.77 -1.54 22.24
N ASN A 470 -25.47 -2.83 22.10
CA ASN A 470 -25.75 -3.85 23.11
C ASN A 470 -24.46 -4.16 23.86
N GLY A 471 -24.20 -3.40 24.93
CA GLY A 471 -23.00 -3.50 25.76
C GLY A 471 -21.73 -2.82 25.20
N GLY A 472 -21.70 -2.37 23.94
CA GLY A 472 -20.56 -1.62 23.41
C GLY A 472 -19.23 -2.39 23.45
N VAL A 473 -18.12 -1.70 23.78
CA VAL A 473 -16.77 -2.29 23.88
C VAL A 473 -16.57 -3.04 25.20
N ASN A 474 -17.26 -2.66 26.26
CA ASN A 474 -17.23 -3.37 27.53
C ASN A 474 -18.68 -3.50 28.04
N PRO A 475 -19.32 -4.67 27.86
CA PRO A 475 -20.73 -4.85 28.19
C PRO A 475 -21.03 -4.65 29.67
N GLY A 476 -20.06 -4.85 30.56
CA GLY A 476 -20.27 -4.75 32.00
C GLY A 476 -21.40 -5.68 32.45
N THR A 477 -22.43 -5.12 33.08
CA THR A 477 -23.64 -5.82 33.51
C THR A 477 -24.75 -5.85 32.45
N THR A 478 -24.53 -5.26 31.28
CA THR A 478 -25.55 -5.24 30.20
C THR A 478 -25.75 -6.66 29.69
N PRO A 479 -26.99 -7.19 29.68
CA PRO A 479 -27.25 -8.50 29.08
C PRO A 479 -27.17 -8.44 27.56
N ALA A 480 -26.74 -9.54 26.95
CA ALA A 480 -26.84 -9.70 25.50
C ALA A 480 -28.31 -9.73 25.05
N THR A 481 -28.58 -9.26 23.84
CA THR A 481 -29.92 -9.31 23.26
C THR A 481 -30.44 -10.76 23.16
N ARG A 482 -31.74 -10.94 23.37
CA ARG A 482 -32.42 -12.23 23.15
C ARG A 482 -32.63 -12.56 21.67
N MET A 483 -32.20 -11.69 20.76
CA MET A 483 -32.27 -11.90 19.30
C MET A 483 -31.02 -12.61 18.78
N SER A 484 -31.20 -13.47 17.77
CA SER A 484 -30.10 -14.03 16.98
C SER A 484 -29.43 -12.93 16.13
N GLY A 485 -28.24 -13.22 15.60
CA GLY A 485 -27.56 -12.30 14.70
C GLY A 485 -28.37 -12.02 13.43
N GLU A 486 -28.99 -13.05 12.86
CA GLU A 486 -29.85 -13.00 11.69
C GLU A 486 -31.10 -12.15 11.95
N GLU A 487 -31.74 -12.32 13.10
CA GLU A 487 -32.93 -11.54 13.46
C GLU A 487 -32.61 -10.05 13.56
N VAL A 488 -31.48 -9.69 14.19
CA VAL A 488 -31.01 -8.30 14.25
C VAL A 488 -30.69 -7.78 12.85
N LEU A 489 -30.02 -8.58 12.01
CA LEU A 489 -29.67 -8.21 10.65
C LEU A 489 -30.93 -7.96 9.78
N GLU A 490 -31.95 -8.80 9.90
CA GLU A 490 -33.21 -8.63 9.17
C GLU A 490 -33.98 -7.37 9.63
N ILE A 491 -33.95 -7.06 10.94
CA ILE A 491 -34.48 -5.78 11.43
C ILE A 491 -33.71 -4.61 10.80
N VAL A 492 -32.39 -4.66 10.76
CA VAL A 492 -31.58 -3.59 10.15
C VAL A 492 -31.93 -3.40 8.67
N LYS A 493 -31.92 -4.48 7.88
CA LYS A 493 -32.24 -4.43 6.45
C LYS A 493 -33.64 -3.88 6.18
N ARG A 494 -34.62 -4.30 6.99
CA ARG A 494 -36.01 -3.84 6.86
C ARG A 494 -36.19 -2.39 7.28
N MET A 495 -35.54 -1.95 8.35
CA MET A 495 -35.86 -0.68 8.99
C MET A 495 -35.03 0.52 8.51
N ILE A 496 -33.80 0.29 8.03
CA ILE A 496 -32.96 1.37 7.49
C ILE A 496 -33.65 2.15 6.35
N PRO A 497 -34.33 1.53 5.37
CA PRO A 497 -35.02 2.25 4.30
C PRO A 497 -36.07 3.28 4.75
N PHE A 498 -36.64 3.11 5.96
CA PHE A 498 -37.67 4.01 6.49
C PHE A 498 -37.11 5.23 7.23
N GLY A 499 -35.79 5.30 7.44
CA GLY A 499 -35.16 6.45 8.07
C GLY A 499 -35.00 7.62 7.09
N ILE A 500 -34.77 8.82 7.62
CA ILE A 500 -34.60 10.02 6.81
C ILE A 500 -33.13 10.46 6.87
N ILE A 501 -32.37 10.26 5.79
CA ILE A 501 -30.96 10.69 5.74
C ILE A 501 -30.80 12.14 6.13
N GLY A 502 -29.75 12.40 6.91
CA GLY A 502 -29.44 13.74 7.39
C GLY A 502 -30.40 14.25 8.45
N ALA A 503 -31.31 13.42 8.98
CA ALA A 503 -32.21 13.82 10.07
C ALA A 503 -31.44 14.35 11.27
N LEU A 504 -30.31 13.71 11.61
CA LEU A 504 -29.43 14.15 12.69
C LEU A 504 -28.81 15.52 12.41
N LYS A 505 -28.33 15.74 11.18
CA LYS A 505 -27.81 17.06 10.75
C LYS A 505 -28.88 18.13 10.87
N ARG A 506 -30.12 17.84 10.42
CA ARG A 506 -31.24 18.78 10.52
C ARG A 506 -31.60 19.09 11.97
N LYS A 507 -31.73 18.07 12.82
CA LYS A 507 -32.01 18.25 14.25
C LYS A 507 -30.93 19.10 14.93
N LYS A 508 -29.65 18.78 14.70
CA LYS A 508 -28.52 19.54 15.25
C LYS A 508 -28.49 20.98 14.74
N ASN A 509 -28.82 21.22 13.48
CA ASN A 509 -28.92 22.59 12.95
C ASN A 509 -30.05 23.38 13.64
N ILE A 510 -31.22 22.76 13.84
CA ILE A 510 -32.34 23.37 14.58
C ILE A 510 -31.92 23.69 16.03
N GLU A 511 -31.28 22.76 16.73
CA GLU A 511 -30.77 22.96 18.10
C GLU A 511 -29.71 24.07 18.20
N LEU A 512 -28.92 24.25 17.14
CA LEU A 512 -27.91 25.31 17.03
C LEU A 512 -28.48 26.64 16.51
N GLY A 513 -29.79 26.72 16.23
CA GLY A 513 -30.43 27.91 15.65
C GLY A 513 -29.94 28.26 14.24
N LYS A 514 -29.50 27.27 13.46
CA LYS A 514 -28.96 27.42 12.09
C LYS A 514 -29.99 27.14 11.00
#